data_AF-A0AAV5IX82-F1
#
_entry.id   AF-A0AAV5IX82-F1
#
_cell.length_a   1.000
_cell.length_b   1.000
_cell.length_c   1.000
_cell.angle_alpha   90.00
_cell.angle_beta   90.00
_cell.angle_gamma   90.00
#
_symmetry.space_group_name_H-M   'P 1'
#
loop_
_entity.id
_entity.type
_entity.pdbx_description
1 polymer ?
#
loop_
_entity_poly.entity_id
_entity_poly.type
_entity_poly.pdbx_seq_one_letter_code
_entity_poly.pdbx_strand_id
1 'polypeptide(L)'
;MTFLILILLLLSFPLLSLFAPRKPPPLHILPIPSASQLQWQLPPMAIFFHFGPNTFTDSEWGSGHADPSVFNPTLLDASQWI
;
A
#
# COMPACT_ATOMS: atom_id res chain seq x y z
N MET A 1 30.23 46.89 33.77
CA MET A 1 29.77 47.07 32.38
C MET A 1 29.99 45.81 31.55
N THR A 2 31.22 45.29 31.47
CA THR A 2 31.56 44.03 30.77
C THR A 2 30.82 42.79 31.27
N PHE A 3 30.67 42.64 32.60
CA PHE A 3 29.95 41.50 33.20
C PHE A 3 28.46 41.46 32.85
N LEU A 4 27.81 42.64 32.73
CA LEU A 4 26.40 42.77 32.38
C LEU A 4 26.16 42.43 30.89
N ILE A 5 27.10 42.84 30.02
CA ILE A 5 27.08 42.51 28.59
C ILE A 5 27.22 41.00 28.37
N LEU A 6 28.08 40.34 29.15
CA LEU A 6 28.27 38.89 29.06
C LEU A 6 27.00 38.12 29.47
N ILE A 7 26.32 38.55 30.54
CA ILE A 7 25.04 37.96 30.97
C ILE A 7 23.95 38.14 29.91
N LEU A 8 23.84 39.34 29.30
CA LEU A 8 22.89 39.61 28.21
C LEU A 8 23.17 38.77 26.96
N LEU A 9 24.45 38.53 26.62
CA LEU A 9 24.85 37.64 25.51
C LEU A 9 24.53 36.17 25.81
N LEU A 10 24.72 35.70 27.04
CA LEU A 10 24.42 34.31 27.42
C LEU A 10 22.91 34.04 27.45
N LEU A 11 22.09 35.04 27.80
CA LEU A 11 20.63 34.94 27.82
C LEU A 11 19.98 35.06 26.43
N SER A 12 20.65 35.65 25.43
CA SER A 12 20.11 35.81 24.07
C SER A 12 20.31 34.58 23.18
N PHE A 13 21.28 33.72 23.48
CA PHE A 13 21.54 32.47 22.76
C PHE A 13 20.38 31.45 22.75
N PRO A 14 19.72 31.11 23.88
CA PRO A 14 18.59 30.19 23.86
C PRO A 14 17.35 30.81 23.21
N LEU A 15 17.22 32.14 23.25
CA LEU A 15 16.12 32.86 22.62
C LEU A 15 16.20 32.75 21.09
N LEU A 16 17.40 32.90 20.49
CA LEU A 16 17.59 32.73 19.05
C LEU A 16 17.22 31.33 18.54
N SER A 17 17.44 30.29 19.35
CA SER A 17 17.16 28.90 18.97
C SER A 17 15.65 28.61 18.85
N LEU A 18 14.82 29.27 19.65
CA LEU A 18 13.36 29.14 19.62
C LEU A 18 12.72 29.78 18.37
N PHE A 19 13.40 30.77 17.79
CA PHE A 19 12.95 31.48 16.58
C PHE A 19 13.62 30.97 15.30
N ALA A 20 14.46 29.93 15.39
CA ALA A 20 15.04 29.31 14.21
C ALA A 20 13.93 28.63 13.39
N PRO A 21 13.80 28.92 12.08
CA PRO A 21 12.82 28.24 11.25
C PRO A 21 13.12 26.74 11.23
N ARG A 22 12.18 25.92 11.68
CA ARG A 22 12.29 24.47 11.59
C ARG A 22 12.31 24.09 10.12
N LYS A 23 13.33 23.36 9.69
CA LYS A 23 13.35 22.76 8.35
C LYS A 23 12.13 21.82 8.25
N PRO A 24 11.25 21.99 7.25
CA PRO A 24 10.15 21.06 7.07
C PRO A 24 10.70 19.66 6.78
N PRO A 25 9.96 18.59 7.14
CA PRO A 25 10.33 17.24 6.73
C PRO A 25 10.51 17.18 5.21
N PRO A 26 11.39 16.28 4.70
CA PRO A 26 11.56 16.09 3.27
C PRO A 26 10.20 15.81 2.61
N LEU A 27 10.00 16.36 1.41
CA LEU A 27 8.85 16.00 0.59
C LEU A 27 8.85 14.49 0.32
N HIS A 28 7.66 13.92 0.21
CA HIS A 28 7.49 12.54 -0.23
C HIS A 28 8.21 12.31 -1.56
N ILE A 29 8.92 11.19 -1.69
CA ILE A 29 9.47 10.77 -2.97
C ILE A 29 8.30 10.24 -3.81
N LEU A 30 8.09 10.85 -4.98
CA LEU A 30 7.08 10.40 -5.91
C LEU A 30 7.49 9.06 -6.55
N PRO A 31 6.53 8.19 -6.91
CA PRO A 31 5.08 8.41 -6.90
C PRO A 31 4.41 8.14 -5.53
N ILE A 32 3.33 8.86 -5.24
CA ILE A 32 2.43 8.57 -4.12
C ILE A 32 1.28 7.69 -4.66
N PRO A 33 0.91 6.59 -3.98
CA PRO A 33 -0.19 5.75 -4.41
C PRO A 33 -1.51 6.52 -4.40
N SER A 34 -2.38 6.23 -5.38
CA SER A 34 -3.75 6.71 -5.38
C SER A 34 -4.53 6.12 -4.20
N ALA A 35 -5.68 6.72 -3.90
CA ALA A 35 -6.59 6.17 -2.89
C ALA A 35 -6.97 4.71 -3.17
N SER A 36 -7.18 4.33 -4.43
CA SER A 36 -7.51 2.96 -4.82
C SER A 36 -6.33 1.99 -4.60
N GLN A 37 -5.09 2.43 -4.88
CA GLN A 37 -3.90 1.61 -4.63
C GLN A 37 -3.68 1.39 -3.13
N LEU A 38 -3.90 2.43 -2.32
CA LEU A 38 -3.87 2.30 -0.86
C LEU A 38 -4.96 1.34 -0.39
N GLN A 39 -6.19 1.48 -0.88
CA GLN A 39 -7.29 0.59 -0.50
C GLN A 39 -7.01 -0.88 -0.86
N TRP A 40 -6.37 -1.14 -1.99
CA TRP A 40 -5.98 -2.48 -2.40
C TRP A 40 -4.84 -3.06 -1.53
N GLN A 41 -3.89 -2.22 -1.10
CA GLN A 41 -2.73 -2.64 -0.31
C GLN A 41 -3.08 -2.89 1.18
N LEU A 42 -4.18 -2.32 1.68
CA LEU A 42 -4.54 -2.36 3.11
C LEU A 42 -4.94 -3.75 3.62
N PRO A 43 -5.77 -4.54 2.92
CA PRO A 43 -6.08 -5.90 3.34
C PRO A 43 -4.82 -6.79 3.36
N PRO A 44 -4.68 -7.69 4.35
CA PRO A 44 -3.48 -8.51 4.50
C PRO A 44 -3.38 -9.65 3.47
N MET A 45 -4.48 -9.99 2.79
CA MET A 45 -4.55 -11.13 1.88
C MET A 45 -5.68 -10.95 0.86
N ALA A 46 -5.46 -11.50 -0.33
CA ALA A 46 -6.48 -11.72 -1.35
C ALA A 46 -6.48 -13.21 -1.75
N ILE A 47 -7.63 -13.73 -2.17
CA ILE A 47 -7.79 -15.10 -2.63
C ILE A 47 -8.09 -15.07 -4.13
N PHE A 48 -7.56 -16.05 -4.87
CA PHE A 48 -7.79 -16.19 -6.30
C PHE A 48 -8.26 -17.62 -6.61
N PHE A 49 -9.38 -17.75 -7.31
CA PHE A 49 -9.95 -19.04 -7.71
C PHE A 49 -9.68 -19.30 -9.20
N HIS A 50 -8.92 -20.36 -9.50
CA HIS A 50 -8.78 -20.86 -10.87
C HIS A 50 -9.86 -21.91 -11.13
N PHE A 51 -10.88 -21.55 -11.89
CA PHE A 51 -11.99 -22.45 -12.21
C PHE A 51 -12.49 -22.20 -13.64
N GLY A 52 -12.66 -23.27 -14.42
CA GLY A 52 -13.08 -23.19 -15.82
C GLY A 52 -12.98 -24.53 -16.55
N PRO A 53 -13.03 -24.55 -17.90
CA PRO A 53 -12.92 -25.79 -18.69
C PRO A 53 -11.67 -26.61 -18.33
N ASN A 54 -10.57 -25.93 -18.06
CA ASN A 54 -9.30 -26.48 -17.61
C ASN A 54 -9.40 -27.36 -16.35
N THR A 55 -10.35 -27.05 -15.45
CA THR A 55 -10.65 -27.87 -14.27
C THR A 55 -11.17 -29.27 -14.65
N PHE A 56 -11.84 -29.40 -15.80
CA PHE A 56 -12.44 -30.64 -16.29
C PHE A 56 -11.55 -31.37 -17.30
N THR A 57 -10.55 -30.69 -17.87
CA THR A 57 -9.59 -31.28 -18.81
C THR A 57 -8.23 -31.59 -18.16
N ASP A 58 -8.10 -31.39 -16.84
CA ASP A 58 -6.85 -31.58 -16.08
C ASP A 58 -5.67 -30.83 -16.72
N SER A 59 -5.87 -29.55 -17.04
CA SER A 59 -4.91 -28.75 -17.80
C SER A 59 -4.66 -27.40 -17.11
N GLU A 60 -3.41 -27.01 -16.91
CA GLU A 60 -3.08 -25.68 -16.38
C GLU A 60 -3.36 -24.59 -17.44
N TRP A 61 -2.99 -24.85 -18.69
CA TRP A 61 -3.18 -23.94 -19.82
C TRP A 61 -4.15 -24.55 -20.83
N GLY A 62 -5.15 -23.77 -21.26
CA GLY A 62 -6.14 -24.24 -22.22
C GLY A 62 -5.61 -24.18 -23.65
N SER A 63 -5.98 -25.15 -24.48
CA SER A 63 -5.67 -25.13 -25.92
C SER A 63 -6.55 -24.16 -26.72
N GLY A 64 -7.62 -23.64 -26.10
CA GLY A 64 -8.66 -22.82 -26.75
C GLY A 64 -9.67 -23.62 -27.57
N HIS A 65 -9.53 -24.94 -27.66
CA HIS A 65 -10.38 -25.82 -28.49
C HIS A 65 -11.19 -26.83 -27.67
N ALA A 66 -11.21 -26.69 -26.34
CA ALA A 66 -12.03 -27.53 -25.49
C ALA A 66 -13.51 -27.38 -25.88
N ASP A 67 -14.21 -28.50 -26.05
CA ASP A 67 -15.65 -28.49 -26.32
C ASP A 67 -16.35 -27.81 -25.12
N PRO A 68 -17.21 -26.79 -25.32
CA PRO A 68 -17.89 -26.11 -24.23
C PRO A 68 -18.66 -27.03 -23.28
N SER A 69 -19.12 -28.20 -23.76
CA SER A 69 -19.84 -29.19 -22.96
C SER A 69 -19.00 -29.84 -21.85
N VAL A 70 -17.66 -29.76 -21.91
CA VAL A 70 -16.79 -30.27 -20.84
C VAL A 70 -16.93 -29.44 -19.56
N PHE A 71 -17.32 -28.17 -19.66
CA PHE A 71 -17.58 -27.33 -18.51
C PHE A 71 -18.98 -27.62 -17.96
N ASN A 72 -19.06 -28.61 -17.07
CA ASN A 72 -20.33 -29.08 -16.52
C ASN A 72 -20.23 -29.35 -15.01
N PRO A 73 -20.15 -28.31 -14.16
CA PRO A 73 -20.16 -28.51 -12.72
C PRO A 73 -21.52 -29.03 -12.24
N THR A 74 -21.52 -30.16 -11.52
CA THR A 74 -22.75 -30.84 -11.12
C THR A 74 -23.37 -30.30 -9.83
N LEU A 75 -22.58 -29.69 -8.95
CA LEU A 75 -22.99 -29.22 -7.62
C LEU A 75 -22.28 -27.90 -7.25
N LEU A 76 -22.08 -27.01 -8.22
CA LEU A 76 -21.44 -25.73 -7.93
C LEU A 76 -22.36 -24.85 -7.06
N ASP A 77 -21.81 -24.46 -5.91
CA ASP A 77 -22.34 -23.42 -5.03
C ASP A 77 -21.22 -22.43 -4.75
N ALA A 78 -21.25 -21.28 -5.42
CA ALA A 78 -20.24 -20.24 -5.24
C ALA A 78 -20.29 -19.58 -3.85
N SER A 79 -21.41 -19.72 -3.12
CA SER A 79 -21.50 -19.21 -1.75
C SER A 79 -20.66 -20.03 -0.77
N GLN A 80 -20.43 -21.31 -1.05
CA GLN A 80 -19.55 -22.18 -0.26
C GLN A 80 -18.07 -21.75 -0.32
N TRP A 81 -17.68 -20.94 -1.30
CA TRP A 81 -16.29 -20.50 -1.50
C TRP A 81 -15.93 -19.27 -0.64
N ILE A 82 -16.93 -18.60 -0.04
CA ILE A 82 -16.80 -17.32 0.66
C ILE A 82 -16.91 -17.50 2.18
#